data_AF-A0A2T9Y8E2-F1
#
_entry.id   AF-A0A2T9Y8E2-F1
#
_cell.length_a   1.000
_cell.length_b   1.000
_cell.length_c   1.000
_cell.angle_alpha   90.00
_cell.angle_beta   90.00
_cell.angle_gamma   90.00
#
_symmetry.space_group_name_H-M   'P 1'
#
loop_
_entity.id
_entity.type
_entity.pdbx_description
1 polymer ?
#
loop_
_entity_poly.entity_id
_entity_poly.type
_entity_poly.pdbx_seq_one_letter_code
_entity_poly.pdbx_strand_id
1 'polypeptide(L)'
;MEGLKQRQKKLDLQKNDEQEINPKTKQLEFFGVPGVCIVMIGMSAVVLLQYFACNEQTGCSLSNAGMIVEIAKKTKLLDPLVFFVYVSWYLWLFLLYLIIPGESVNGTQLRTGEHLKYPINGKRSL
;
A
#
# COMPACT_ATOMS: atom_id res chain seq x y z
N MET A 1 -54.67 -5.67 6.97
CA MET A 1 -53.59 -6.16 6.06
C MET A 1 -52.42 -5.18 5.92
N GLU A 2 -52.62 -3.87 6.09
CA GLU A 2 -51.54 -2.86 5.93
C GLU A 2 -50.48 -2.86 7.04
N GLY A 3 -50.88 -3.10 8.30
CA GLY A 3 -49.93 -3.13 9.43
C GLY A 3 -48.89 -4.26 9.37
N LEU A 4 -49.24 -5.39 8.72
CA LEU A 4 -48.30 -6.50 8.51
C LEU A 4 -47.26 -6.15 7.44
N LYS A 5 -47.68 -5.47 6.36
CA LYS A 5 -46.76 -4.98 5.32
C LYS A 5 -45.76 -3.96 5.87
N GLN A 6 -46.20 -3.09 6.78
CA GLN A 6 -45.30 -2.11 7.42
C GLN A 6 -44.30 -2.77 8.38
N ARG A 7 -44.72 -3.81 9.12
CA ARG A 7 -43.81 -4.63 9.93
C ARG A 7 -42.79 -5.37 9.06
N GLN A 8 -43.22 -5.98 7.95
CA GLN A 8 -42.31 -6.64 7.02
C GLN A 8 -41.26 -5.65 6.49
N LYS A 9 -41.70 -4.49 5.99
CA LYS A 9 -40.80 -3.45 5.45
C LYS A 9 -39.78 -2.95 6.49
N LYS A 10 -40.17 -2.86 7.77
CA LYS A 10 -39.28 -2.44 8.85
C LYS A 10 -38.26 -3.53 9.21
N LEU A 11 -38.69 -4.80 9.20
CA LEU A 11 -37.82 -5.95 9.40
C LEU A 11 -36.84 -6.13 8.22
N ASP A 12 -37.27 -5.86 7.00
CA ASP A 12 -36.41 -5.91 5.81
C ASP A 12 -35.39 -4.76 5.79
N LEU A 13 -35.76 -3.56 6.27
CA LEU A 13 -34.82 -2.45 6.48
C LEU A 13 -33.77 -2.82 7.55
N GLN A 14 -34.21 -3.35 8.69
CA GLN A 14 -33.30 -3.76 9.79
C GLN A 14 -32.37 -4.89 9.35
N LYS A 15 -32.85 -5.84 8.54
CA LYS A 15 -32.04 -6.94 8.00
C LYS A 15 -30.99 -6.48 7.00
N ASN A 16 -31.24 -5.38 6.28
CA ASN A 16 -30.25 -4.75 5.41
C ASN A 16 -29.19 -3.97 6.20
N ASP A 17 -29.55 -3.37 7.34
CA ASP A 17 -28.60 -2.72 8.25
C ASP A 17 -27.73 -3.74 9.02
N GLU A 18 -28.22 -4.96 9.22
CA GLU A 18 -27.47 -6.08 9.83
C GLU A 18 -26.56 -6.84 8.84
N GLN A 19 -26.61 -6.54 7.54
CA GLN A 19 -25.58 -7.05 6.62
C GLN A 19 -24.24 -6.46 7.04
N GLU A 20 -23.37 -7.29 7.62
CA GLU A 20 -22.04 -6.91 8.11
C GLU A 20 -21.32 -6.06 7.04
N ILE A 21 -21.17 -4.77 7.31
CA ILE A 21 -20.51 -3.82 6.42
C ILE A 21 -19.03 -4.24 6.35
N ASN A 22 -18.63 -4.84 5.22
CA ASN A 22 -17.35 -5.53 4.98
C ASN A 22 -17.24 -6.92 5.64
N PRO A 23 -17.95 -7.94 5.13
CA PRO A 23 -17.72 -9.30 5.58
C PRO A 23 -16.27 -9.72 5.26
N LYS A 24 -15.64 -10.50 6.16
CA LYS A 24 -14.27 -10.99 5.93
C LYS A 24 -14.20 -11.83 4.65
N THR A 25 -13.28 -11.48 3.76
CA THR A 25 -13.03 -12.22 2.53
C THR A 25 -12.60 -13.66 2.85
N LYS A 26 -13.33 -14.65 2.30
CA LYS A 26 -13.03 -16.08 2.46
C LYS A 26 -12.28 -16.68 1.28
N GLN A 27 -12.45 -16.11 0.10
CA GLN A 27 -11.77 -16.56 -1.11
C GLN A 27 -10.47 -15.79 -1.25
N LEU A 28 -9.35 -16.52 -1.24
CA LEU A 28 -8.04 -15.93 -1.45
C LEU A 28 -7.69 -16.00 -2.93
N GLU A 29 -7.39 -14.86 -3.52
CA GLU A 29 -6.88 -14.78 -4.90
C GLU A 29 -5.36 -15.05 -4.94
N PHE A 30 -4.79 -15.16 -6.15
CA PHE A 30 -3.35 -15.30 -6.37
C PHE A 30 -2.69 -16.43 -5.57
N PHE A 31 -3.23 -17.64 -5.68
CA PHE A 31 -2.77 -18.83 -4.93
C PHE A 31 -2.80 -18.67 -3.40
N GLY A 32 -3.52 -17.68 -2.88
CA GLY A 32 -3.65 -17.41 -1.45
C GLY A 32 -2.32 -17.13 -0.76
N VAL A 33 -2.18 -17.61 0.49
CA VAL A 33 -1.02 -17.34 1.35
C VAL A 33 0.33 -17.63 0.65
N PRO A 34 0.57 -18.79 0.02
CA PRO A 34 1.87 -19.05 -0.61
C PRO A 34 2.16 -18.08 -1.77
N GLY A 35 1.16 -17.70 -2.57
CA GLY A 35 1.36 -16.75 -3.65
C GLY A 35 1.72 -15.35 -3.15
N VAL A 36 1.05 -14.87 -2.09
CA VAL A 36 1.40 -13.58 -1.45
C VAL A 36 2.82 -13.62 -0.89
N CYS A 37 3.23 -14.70 -0.23
CA CYS A 37 4.59 -14.84 0.29
C CYS A 37 5.64 -14.75 -0.84
N ILE A 38 5.39 -15.41 -1.98
CA ILE A 38 6.28 -15.37 -3.14
C ILE A 38 6.36 -13.95 -3.70
N VAL A 39 5.24 -13.23 -3.81
CA VAL A 39 5.25 -11.84 -4.32
C VAL A 39 5.99 -10.90 -3.37
N MET A 40 5.74 -10.97 -2.06
CA MET A 40 6.37 -10.08 -1.09
C MET A 40 7.90 -10.26 -1.04
N ILE A 41 8.36 -11.51 -0.99
CA ILE A 41 9.80 -11.82 -0.99
C ILE A 41 10.40 -11.57 -2.37
N GLY A 42 9.71 -12.01 -3.43
CA GLY A 42 10.15 -11.92 -4.81
C GLY A 42 10.35 -10.48 -5.26
N MET A 43 9.40 -9.58 -5.00
CA MET A 43 9.53 -8.16 -5.38
C MET A 43 10.72 -7.50 -4.70
N SER A 44 10.91 -7.76 -3.41
CA SER A 44 12.08 -7.26 -2.67
C SER A 44 13.38 -7.81 -3.25
N ALA A 45 13.40 -9.10 -3.60
CA ALA A 45 14.56 -9.74 -4.22
C ALA A 45 14.86 -9.18 -5.62
N VAL A 46 13.85 -8.88 -6.44
CA VAL A 46 14.04 -8.25 -7.75
C VAL A 46 14.70 -6.88 -7.62
N VAL A 47 14.25 -6.04 -6.66
CA VAL A 47 14.87 -4.72 -6.43
C VAL A 47 16.35 -4.87 -6.02
N LEU A 48 16.66 -5.80 -5.11
CA LEU A 48 18.05 -6.05 -4.70
C LEU A 48 18.90 -6.62 -5.83
N LEU A 49 18.36 -7.55 -6.62
CA LEU A 49 19.01 -8.10 -7.80
C LEU A 49 19.33 -6.97 -8.78
N GLN A 50 18.38 -6.07 -9.05
CA GLN A 50 18.58 -4.93 -9.93
C GLN A 50 19.68 -4.00 -9.39
N TYR A 51 19.68 -3.71 -8.09
CA TYR A 51 20.71 -2.89 -7.45
C TYR A 51 22.12 -3.47 -7.64
N PHE A 52 22.29 -4.79 -7.53
CA PHE A 52 23.59 -5.45 -7.71
C PHE A 52 23.95 -5.73 -9.18
N ALA A 53 22.96 -5.99 -10.04
CA ALA A 53 23.16 -6.28 -11.46
C ALA A 53 23.35 -5.02 -12.31
N CYS A 54 22.84 -3.87 -11.85
CA CYS A 54 22.88 -2.59 -12.55
C CYS A 54 23.60 -1.52 -11.73
N ASN A 55 24.92 -1.58 -11.74
CA ASN A 55 25.79 -0.55 -11.18
C ASN A 55 26.95 -0.24 -12.13
N GLU A 56 27.79 0.73 -11.75
CA GLU A 56 28.94 1.15 -12.53
C GLU A 56 29.96 0.03 -12.80
N GLN A 57 30.02 -0.99 -11.93
CA GLN A 57 30.96 -2.12 -12.06
C GLN A 57 30.40 -3.23 -12.97
N THR A 58 29.09 -3.49 -12.92
CA THR A 58 28.44 -4.59 -13.66
C THR A 58 27.81 -4.16 -14.99
N GLY A 59 27.61 -2.86 -15.22
CA GLY A 59 27.14 -2.32 -16.50
C GLY A 59 25.75 -2.80 -16.93
N CYS A 60 24.90 -3.19 -15.98
CA CYS A 60 23.54 -3.68 -16.23
C CYS A 60 23.43 -5.05 -16.93
N SER A 61 24.46 -5.90 -16.83
CA SER A 61 24.45 -7.24 -17.42
C SER A 61 24.25 -8.34 -16.38
N LEU A 62 23.17 -9.11 -16.53
CA LEU A 62 22.87 -10.30 -15.73
C LEU A 62 23.79 -11.50 -16.07
N SER A 63 24.60 -11.41 -17.13
CA SER A 63 25.49 -12.49 -17.56
C SER A 63 26.63 -12.76 -16.58
N ASN A 64 26.95 -11.82 -15.69
CA ASN A 64 28.08 -11.88 -14.77
C ASN A 64 27.65 -12.21 -13.33
N ALA A 65 26.89 -13.31 -13.17
CA ALA A 65 26.31 -13.72 -11.88
C ALA A 65 27.36 -13.85 -10.76
N GLY A 66 28.58 -14.30 -11.06
CA GLY A 66 29.67 -14.39 -10.08
C GLY A 66 30.06 -13.04 -9.49
N MET A 67 30.13 -11.99 -10.31
CA MET A 67 30.45 -10.63 -9.86
C MET A 67 29.32 -10.05 -9.00
N ILE A 68 28.06 -10.29 -9.40
CA ILE A 68 26.88 -9.85 -8.64
C ILE A 68 26.90 -10.44 -7.22
N VAL A 69 27.18 -11.74 -7.09
CA VAL A 69 27.26 -12.42 -5.78
C VAL A 69 28.39 -11.86 -4.93
N GLU A 70 29.55 -11.59 -5.52
CA GLU A 70 30.69 -11.03 -4.79
C GLU A 70 30.43 -9.61 -4.28
N ILE A 71 29.76 -8.77 -5.07
CA ILE A 71 29.34 -7.43 -4.63
C ILE A 71 28.31 -7.55 -3.51
N ALA A 72 27.31 -8.42 -3.65
CA ALA A 72 26.27 -8.61 -2.64
C ALA A 72 26.86 -9.04 -1.28
N LYS A 73 27.86 -9.93 -1.26
CA LYS A 73 28.53 -10.37 -0.02
C LYS A 73 29.34 -9.26 0.66
N LYS A 74 29.95 -8.37 -0.11
CA LYS A 74 30.79 -7.28 0.41
C LYS A 74 29.99 -6.05 0.82
N THR A 75 28.75 -5.94 0.36
CA THR A 75 27.91 -4.76 0.59
C THR A 75 27.28 -4.79 1.98
N LYS A 76 27.47 -3.70 2.74
CA LYS A 76 26.73 -3.48 3.98
C LYS A 76 25.35 -2.93 3.63
N LEU A 77 24.31 -3.75 3.79
CA LEU A 77 22.93 -3.39 3.45
C LEU A 77 22.31 -2.36 4.41
N LEU A 78 22.78 -2.30 5.66
CA LEU A 78 22.19 -1.44 6.68
C LEU A 78 23.28 -0.55 7.28
N ASP A 79 23.23 0.72 6.92
CA ASP A 79 24.02 1.78 7.53
C ASP A 79 23.15 2.60 8.50
N PRO A 80 23.51 2.70 9.79
CA PRO A 80 22.75 3.49 10.76
C PRO A 80 22.58 4.96 10.36
N LEU A 81 23.59 5.58 9.75
CA LEU A 81 23.51 6.98 9.33
C LEU A 81 22.47 7.15 8.22
N VAL A 82 22.52 6.29 7.20
CA VAL A 82 21.56 6.31 6.08
C VAL A 82 20.14 6.06 6.59
N PHE A 83 19.97 5.13 7.54
CA PHE A 83 18.69 4.87 8.18
C PHE A 83 18.12 6.12 8.85
N PHE A 84 18.90 6.83 9.68
CA PHE A 84 18.42 8.04 10.35
C PHE A 84 18.13 9.18 9.37
N VAL A 85 18.94 9.34 8.32
CA VAL A 85 18.69 10.33 7.26
C VAL A 85 17.35 10.04 6.58
N TYR A 86 17.10 8.78 6.22
CA TYR A 86 15.86 8.37 5.57
C TYR A 86 14.63 8.56 6.47
N VAL A 87 14.72 8.15 7.74
CA VAL A 87 13.65 8.37 8.73
C VAL A 87 13.38 9.86 8.94
N SER A 88 14.42 10.68 9.05
CA SER A 88 14.28 12.13 9.22
C SER A 88 13.60 12.77 8.02
N TRP A 89 13.98 12.36 6.81
CA TRP A 89 13.34 12.82 5.58
C TRP A 89 11.85 12.40 5.51
N TYR A 90 11.52 11.16 5.90
CA TYR A 90 10.13 10.72 5.95
C TYR A 90 9.30 11.50 6.97
N LEU A 91 9.85 11.75 8.16
CA LEU A 91 9.20 12.57 9.18
C LEU A 91 9.02 14.02 8.70
N TRP A 92 9.97 14.56 7.96
CA TRP A 92 9.84 15.86 7.34
C TRP A 92 8.66 15.91 6.37
N LEU A 93 8.49 14.91 5.49
CA LEU A 93 7.32 14.83 4.60
C LEU A 93 5.99 14.74 5.37
N PHE A 94 5.96 13.96 6.46
CA PHE A 94 4.79 13.87 7.33
C PHE A 94 4.45 15.22 7.97
N LEU A 95 5.45 15.96 8.46
CA LEU A 95 5.25 17.31 8.99
C LEU A 95 4.73 18.27 7.93
N LEU A 96 5.28 18.22 6.71
CA LEU A 96 4.79 19.03 5.59
C LEU A 96 3.34 18.70 5.24
N TYR A 97 2.93 17.43 5.29
CA TYR A 97 1.54 17.04 5.07
C TYR A 97 0.59 17.70 6.09
N LEU A 98 1.00 17.83 7.35
CA LEU A 98 0.18 18.44 8.41
C LEU A 98 0.20 19.99 8.37
N ILE A 99 1.34 20.60 8.05
CA ILE A 99 1.55 22.04 8.17
C ILE A 99 1.11 22.79 6.91
N ILE A 100 1.35 22.22 5.72
CA ILE A 100 1.05 22.91 4.47
C ILE A 100 -0.48 22.96 4.27
N PRO A 101 -1.07 24.16 4.14
CA PRO A 101 -2.49 24.29 3.85
C PRO A 101 -2.80 23.71 2.48
N GLY A 102 -3.85 22.89 2.42
CA GLY A 102 -4.34 22.26 1.19
C GLY A 102 -5.86 22.28 1.14
N GLU A 103 -6.42 22.09 -0.05
CA GLU A 103 -7.87 21.99 -0.22
C GLU A 103 -8.36 20.65 0.34
N SER A 104 -9.41 20.68 1.17
CA SER A 104 -10.04 19.46 1.68
C SER A 104 -11.05 18.94 0.66
N VAL A 105 -10.70 17.84 -0.03
CA VAL A 105 -11.53 17.24 -1.07
C VAL A 105 -12.22 15.99 -0.54
N ASN A 106 -13.47 15.77 -0.92
CA ASN A 106 -14.19 14.53 -0.62
C ASN A 106 -13.63 13.39 -1.50
N GLY A 107 -13.29 12.27 -0.86
CA GLY A 107 -12.89 11.03 -1.53
C GLY A 107 -14.07 10.33 -2.20
N THR A 108 -13.86 9.08 -2.61
CA THR A 108 -14.93 8.24 -3.15
C THR A 108 -15.99 7.93 -2.11
N GLN A 109 -17.22 7.66 -2.56
CA GLN A 109 -18.32 7.29 -1.68
C GLN A 109 -18.03 5.93 -1.05
N LEU A 110 -18.12 5.86 0.28
CA LEU A 110 -18.02 4.63 1.04
C LEU A 110 -19.28 3.78 0.87
N ARG A 111 -19.21 2.49 1.22
CA ARG A 111 -20.39 1.59 1.26
C ARG A 111 -21.48 2.09 2.22
N THR A 112 -21.12 2.90 3.21
CA THR A 112 -22.04 3.58 4.14
C THR A 112 -22.76 4.78 3.50
N GLY A 113 -22.36 5.20 2.30
CA GLY A 113 -22.82 6.43 1.66
C GLY A 113 -22.04 7.68 2.05
N GLU A 114 -21.17 7.59 3.07
CA GLU A 114 -20.33 8.70 3.54
C GLU A 114 -19.10 8.94 2.66
N HIS A 115 -18.42 10.07 2.86
CA HIS A 115 -17.17 10.40 2.18
C HIS A 115 -16.09 10.79 3.20
N LEU A 116 -14.87 10.27 3.01
CA LEU A 116 -13.69 10.72 3.76
C LEU A 116 -13.13 11.99 3.14
N LYS A 117 -12.73 12.94 3.98
CA LYS A 117 -12.10 14.20 3.55
C LYS A 117 -10.58 14.08 3.59
N TYR A 118 -9.93 14.46 2.51
CA TYR A 118 -8.47 14.43 2.40
C TYR A 118 -7.94 15.84 2.08
N PRO A 119 -7.00 16.36 2.87
CA PRO A 119 -6.27 17.57 2.48
C PRO A 119 -5.33 17.25 1.33
N ILE A 120 -5.52 17.92 0.19
CA ILE A 120 -4.66 17.80 -0.98
C ILE A 120 -3.82 19.08 -1.08
N ASN A 121 -2.53 18.96 -0.78
CA ASN A 121 -1.55 20.05 -0.82
C ASN A 121 -0.44 19.84 -1.87
N GLY A 122 -0.52 18.75 -2.64
CA GLY A 122 0.32 18.55 -3.83
C GLY A 122 -0.14 19.44 -4.99
N LYS A 123 0.80 19.96 -5.79
CA LYS A 123 0.44 20.69 -7.01
C LYS A 123 -0.33 19.76 -7.94
N ARG A 124 -1.42 20.26 -8.51
CA ARG A 124 -2.11 19.59 -9.61
C ARG A 124 -1.14 19.56 -10.80
N SER A 125 -0.71 18.38 -11.22
CA SER A 125 -0.04 18.23 -12.52
C SER A 125 -1.02 18.74 -13.58
N LEU A 126 -0.65 19.84 -14.25
CA LEU A 126 -1.38 20.41 -15.37
C LEU A 126 -1.35 19.46 -16.58
#